data_AF-A0A4R3JI87-F1
#
_entry.id   AF-A0A4R3JI87-F1
#
_cell.length_a   1.000
_cell.length_b   1.000
_cell.length_c   1.000
_cell.angle_alpha   90.00
_cell.angle_beta   90.00
_cell.angle_gamma   90.00
#
_symmetry.space_group_name_H-M   'P 1'
#
loop_
_entity.id
_entity.type
_entity.pdbx_description
1 polymer ?
#
loop_
_entity_poly.entity_id
_entity_poly.type
_entity_poly.pdbx_seq_one_letter_code
_entity_poly.pdbx_strand_id
1 'polypeptide(L)'
;MSNVTSRKDAGCINWHHVDVPDSSGAQVDLSPIMTCGQVAYGATLPHAEMVAAVNAAGIPAAVPFHAGTHLCNQMLYTTAHAIQKRGLQTLIGFIHVPQPPRNGAVMEGRNRQMASMSLAMTTHAIEICIATLATVLTARQTETV
;
A
#
# COMPACT_ATOMS: atom_id res chain seq x y z
N MET A 1 -0.40 -24.95 -17.92
CA MET A 1 -0.12 -23.53 -18.23
C MET A 1 -1.31 -22.70 -17.79
N SER A 2 -1.47 -22.48 -16.49
CA SER A 2 -2.54 -21.63 -15.94
C SER A 2 -2.09 -20.18 -16.01
N ASN A 3 -2.60 -19.45 -17.00
CA ASN A 3 -2.56 -18.00 -17.03
C ASN A 3 -3.44 -17.48 -15.89
N VAL A 4 -2.88 -17.42 -14.67
CA VAL A 4 -3.40 -16.51 -13.64
C VAL A 4 -3.05 -15.12 -14.16
N THR A 5 -4.00 -14.51 -14.85
CA THR A 5 -3.96 -13.07 -15.13
C THR A 5 -3.99 -12.39 -13.77
N SER A 6 -2.82 -12.19 -13.18
CA SER A 6 -2.65 -11.42 -11.95
C SER A 6 -3.20 -10.03 -12.23
N ARG A 7 -4.42 -9.77 -11.75
CA ARG A 7 -4.96 -8.42 -11.72
C ARG A 7 -3.93 -7.59 -10.97
N LYS A 8 -3.30 -6.65 -11.68
CA LYS A 8 -2.27 -5.77 -11.13
C LYS A 8 -3.00 -4.72 -10.29
N ASP A 9 -3.30 -5.08 -9.04
CA ASP A 9 -3.77 -4.14 -8.03
C ASP A 9 -2.61 -3.24 -7.58
N ALA A 10 -2.92 -2.00 -7.16
CA ALA A 10 -2.06 -0.98 -6.53
C ALA A 10 -0.55 -1.02 -6.81
N GLY A 11 0.01 -0.05 -7.53
CA GLY A 11 1.45 0.02 -7.81
C GLY A 11 2.21 1.17 -7.14
N CYS A 12 3.52 1.19 -7.37
CA CYS A 12 4.39 2.34 -7.13
C CYS A 12 5.09 2.77 -8.42
N ILE A 13 5.42 4.05 -8.52
CA ILE A 13 6.10 4.64 -9.67
C ILE A 13 7.49 5.14 -9.28
N ASN A 14 8.42 5.16 -10.24
CA ASN A 14 9.78 5.67 -10.09
C ASN A 14 9.82 7.20 -10.14
N TRP A 15 8.96 7.86 -9.39
CA TRP A 15 8.92 9.31 -9.29
C TRP A 15 8.51 9.71 -7.89
N HIS A 16 9.12 10.77 -7.37
CA HIS A 16 8.65 11.39 -6.13
C HIS A 16 8.55 12.90 -6.25
N HIS A 17 7.61 13.43 -5.50
CA HIS A 17 7.37 14.85 -5.30
C HIS A 17 6.91 15.02 -3.87
N VAL A 18 7.75 15.67 -3.08
CA VAL A 18 7.64 15.79 -1.63
C VAL A 18 7.40 17.26 -1.34
N ASP A 19 6.14 17.70 -1.41
CA ASP A 19 5.79 19.13 -1.22
C ASP A 19 5.79 19.58 0.23
N VAL A 20 5.53 18.63 1.13
CA VAL A 20 5.71 18.81 2.56
C VAL A 20 7.03 18.12 2.91
N PRO A 21 8.03 18.85 3.46
CA PRO A 21 9.30 18.27 3.86
C PRO A 21 9.11 17.09 4.79
N ASP A 22 9.99 16.09 4.68
CA ASP A 22 10.00 14.99 5.63
C ASP A 22 10.52 15.42 7.02
N SER A 23 10.62 14.47 7.95
CA SER A 23 11.10 14.75 9.31
C SER A 23 12.55 15.24 9.40
N SER A 24 13.34 15.06 8.34
CA SER A 24 14.72 15.59 8.22
C SER A 24 14.77 16.96 7.53
N GLY A 25 13.62 17.48 7.09
CA GLY A 25 13.54 18.70 6.29
C GLY A 25 13.84 18.48 4.81
N ALA A 26 13.96 17.22 4.35
CA ALA A 26 14.20 16.95 2.95
C ALA A 26 12.93 17.21 2.13
N GLN A 27 13.08 18.03 1.10
CA GLN A 27 12.06 18.33 0.11
C GLN A 27 12.62 17.91 -1.25
N VAL A 28 11.80 17.25 -2.04
CA VAL A 28 12.23 16.72 -3.33
C VAL A 28 11.25 17.13 -4.41
N ASP A 29 11.79 17.77 -5.44
CA ASP A 29 11.00 18.27 -6.56
C ASP A 29 11.16 17.33 -7.77
N LEU A 30 10.01 16.83 -8.24
CA LEU A 30 9.80 16.03 -9.45
C LEU A 30 11.04 15.29 -9.99
N SER A 31 11.56 14.34 -9.22
CA SER A 31 12.72 13.55 -9.62
C SER A 31 12.47 12.04 -9.61
N PRO A 32 13.25 11.26 -10.38
CA PRO A 32 13.20 9.82 -10.27
C PRO A 32 13.73 9.37 -8.91
N ILE A 33 13.11 8.34 -8.33
CA ILE A 33 13.60 7.71 -7.09
C ILE A 33 14.92 6.96 -7.37
N MET A 34 15.04 6.35 -8.55
CA MET A 34 16.27 5.72 -9.04
C MET A 34 16.49 6.04 -10.52
N THR A 35 17.62 6.69 -10.84
CA THR A 35 17.95 7.20 -12.18
C THR A 35 17.85 6.15 -13.31
N CYS A 36 18.17 4.89 -13.04
CA CYS A 36 18.10 3.79 -14.02
C CYS A 36 17.13 2.67 -13.58
N GLY A 37 16.15 3.01 -12.74
CA GLY A 37 15.14 2.06 -12.26
C GLY A 37 13.99 1.87 -13.25
N GLN A 38 13.26 0.77 -13.08
CA GLN A 38 12.04 0.49 -13.84
C GLN A 38 10.98 1.58 -13.60
N VAL A 39 10.17 1.93 -14.59
CA VAL A 39 9.19 3.04 -14.48
C VAL A 39 8.20 2.84 -13.31
N ALA A 40 7.76 1.61 -13.06
CA ALA A 40 6.82 1.29 -12.00
C ALA A 40 6.93 -0.18 -11.58
N TYR A 41 6.58 -0.50 -10.35
CA TYR A 41 6.37 -1.88 -9.89
C TYR A 41 4.91 -2.08 -9.50
N GLY A 42 4.36 -3.24 -9.86
CA GLY A 42 3.07 -3.68 -9.34
C GLY A 42 3.25 -4.30 -7.95
N ALA A 43 2.35 -4.02 -7.02
CA ALA A 43 2.32 -4.78 -5.79
C ALA A 43 1.85 -6.21 -6.05
N THR A 44 2.20 -7.11 -5.14
CA THR A 44 1.94 -8.55 -5.24
C THR A 44 1.13 -9.09 -4.06
N LEU A 45 0.81 -8.25 -3.06
CA LEU A 45 -0.20 -8.59 -2.06
C LEU A 45 -1.59 -8.77 -2.70
N PRO A 46 -2.43 -9.67 -2.17
CA PRO A 46 -3.80 -9.93 -2.63
C PRO A 46 -4.75 -8.81 -2.15
N HIS A 47 -4.59 -7.60 -2.69
CA HIS A 47 -5.33 -6.42 -2.22
C HIS A 47 -6.84 -6.56 -2.46
N ALA A 48 -7.26 -7.10 -3.61
CA ALA A 48 -8.66 -7.34 -3.89
C ALA A 48 -9.32 -8.27 -2.85
N GLU A 49 -8.65 -9.37 -2.50
CA GLU A 49 -9.13 -10.33 -1.50
C GLU A 49 -9.17 -9.71 -0.10
N MET A 50 -8.12 -8.98 0.28
CA MET A 50 -8.06 -8.25 1.55
C MET A 50 -9.21 -7.23 1.66
N VAL A 51 -9.41 -6.41 0.62
CA VAL A 51 -10.47 -5.39 0.59
C VAL A 51 -11.85 -6.03 0.61
N ALA A 52 -12.05 -7.15 -0.09
CA ALA A 52 -13.31 -7.90 -0.04
C ALA A 52 -13.60 -8.41 1.37
N ALA A 53 -12.61 -9.00 2.06
CA ALA A 53 -12.75 -9.49 3.41
C ALA A 53 -13.05 -8.37 4.43
N VAL A 54 -12.35 -7.24 4.33
CA VAL A 54 -12.58 -6.07 5.20
C VAL A 54 -13.98 -5.48 4.98
N ASN A 55 -14.43 -5.35 3.74
CA ASN A 55 -15.79 -4.88 3.42
C ASN A 55 -16.86 -5.87 3.91
N ALA A 56 -16.62 -7.18 3.84
CA ALA A 56 -17.54 -8.19 4.37
C ALA A 56 -17.71 -8.09 5.91
N ALA A 57 -16.70 -7.58 6.62
CA ALA A 57 -16.78 -7.26 8.05
C ALA A 57 -17.45 -5.90 8.35
N GLY A 58 -17.99 -5.22 7.32
CA GLY A 58 -18.67 -3.93 7.47
C GLY A 58 -17.73 -2.73 7.60
N ILE A 59 -16.43 -2.88 7.32
CA ILE A 59 -15.46 -1.79 7.37
C ILE A 59 -15.21 -1.26 5.96
N PRO A 60 -15.36 0.05 5.69
CA PRO A 60 -15.11 0.62 4.36
C PRO A 60 -13.64 0.49 3.95
N ALA A 61 -13.38 -0.20 2.83
CA ALA A 61 -12.07 -0.31 2.21
C ALA A 61 -12.14 -0.30 0.68
N ALA A 62 -11.08 0.19 0.04
CA ALA A 62 -10.97 0.23 -1.42
C ALA A 62 -9.53 -0.10 -1.86
N VAL A 63 -9.39 -0.68 -3.05
CA VAL A 63 -8.08 -0.92 -3.67
C VAL A 63 -7.59 0.39 -4.31
N PRO A 64 -6.48 0.99 -3.85
CA PRO A 64 -5.93 2.18 -4.50
C PRO A 64 -5.26 1.84 -5.82
N PHE A 65 -5.22 2.78 -6.77
CA PHE A 65 -4.50 2.59 -8.03
C PHE A 65 -2.97 2.81 -7.89
N HIS A 66 -2.54 3.73 -7.02
CA HIS A 66 -1.13 3.99 -6.74
C HIS A 66 -0.93 4.54 -5.30
N ALA A 67 0.29 4.40 -4.76
CA ALA A 67 0.66 4.82 -3.40
C ALA A 67 1.00 6.32 -3.25
N GLY A 68 0.50 7.19 -4.14
CA GLY A 68 0.88 8.61 -4.20
C GLY A 68 2.27 8.85 -4.82
N THR A 69 2.90 9.98 -4.47
CA THR A 69 4.24 10.40 -4.94
C THR A 69 5.19 10.82 -3.82
N HIS A 70 4.79 10.61 -2.56
CA HIS A 70 5.57 10.98 -1.39
C HIS A 70 6.35 9.76 -0.85
N LEU A 71 6.72 9.76 0.43
CA LEU A 71 7.50 8.71 1.08
C LEU A 71 6.85 7.31 1.00
N CYS A 72 5.52 7.21 1.02
CA CYS A 72 4.82 5.93 0.89
C CYS A 72 5.12 5.26 -0.45
N ASN A 73 5.10 6.05 -1.54
CA ASN A 73 5.49 5.58 -2.87
C ASN A 73 6.97 5.22 -2.93
N GLN A 74 7.84 6.05 -2.35
CA GLN A 74 9.28 5.79 -2.32
C GLN A 74 9.62 4.49 -1.55
N MET A 75 8.98 4.24 -0.42
CA MET A 75 9.16 3.01 0.35
C MET A 75 8.69 1.78 -0.43
N LEU A 76 7.51 1.83 -1.04
CA LEU A 76 7.00 0.72 -1.86
C LEU A 76 7.93 0.46 -3.06
N TYR A 77 8.35 1.53 -3.75
CA TYR A 77 9.22 1.44 -4.93
C TYR A 77 10.60 0.87 -4.62
N THR A 78 11.29 1.40 -3.60
CA THR A 78 12.63 0.94 -3.22
C THR A 78 12.62 -0.50 -2.72
N THR A 79 11.57 -0.91 -2.00
CA THR A 79 11.40 -2.29 -1.54
C THR A 79 11.13 -3.25 -2.70
N ALA A 80 10.22 -2.89 -3.62
CA ALA A 80 9.95 -3.68 -4.82
C ALA A 80 11.18 -3.81 -5.72
N HIS A 81 11.93 -2.73 -5.91
CA HIS A 81 13.21 -2.74 -6.63
C HIS A 81 14.21 -3.70 -5.98
N ALA A 82 14.36 -3.67 -4.65
CA ALA A 82 15.27 -4.55 -3.92
C ALA A 82 14.86 -6.03 -4.03
N ILE A 83 13.56 -6.34 -3.92
CA ILE A 83 13.02 -7.70 -4.10
C ILE A 83 13.35 -8.22 -5.50
N GLN A 84 13.06 -7.44 -6.55
CA GLN A 84 13.31 -7.85 -7.93
C GLN A 84 14.80 -8.01 -8.22
N LYS A 85 15.64 -7.05 -7.79
CA LYS A 85 17.09 -7.09 -8.01
C LYS A 85 17.75 -8.28 -7.32
N ARG A 86 17.19 -8.74 -6.19
CA ARG A 86 17.70 -9.87 -5.40
C ARG A 86 17.01 -11.20 -5.74
N GLY A 87 16.00 -11.20 -6.61
CA GLY A 87 15.25 -12.41 -6.97
C GLY A 87 14.48 -13.04 -5.80
N LEU A 88 14.01 -12.24 -4.85
CA LEU A 88 13.30 -12.75 -3.66
C LEU A 88 11.87 -13.17 -4.01
N GLN A 89 11.42 -14.30 -3.46
CA GLN A 89 10.04 -14.79 -3.59
C GLN A 89 9.12 -14.17 -2.52
N THR A 90 9.26 -12.86 -2.29
CA THR A 90 8.56 -12.12 -1.23
C THR A 90 7.40 -11.32 -1.83
N LEU A 91 6.22 -11.39 -1.20
CA LEU A 91 5.10 -10.51 -1.57
C LEU A 91 5.34 -9.10 -1.02
N ILE A 92 4.90 -8.09 -1.77
CA ILE A 92 5.06 -6.68 -1.43
C ILE A 92 3.78 -5.91 -1.72
N GLY A 93 3.47 -4.93 -0.88
CA GLY A 93 2.33 -4.03 -1.04
C GLY A 93 2.31 -2.98 0.04
N PHE A 94 1.29 -2.11 0.01
CA PHE A 94 1.17 -0.99 0.93
C PHE A 94 -0.30 -0.74 1.30
N ILE A 95 -0.57 -0.49 2.58
CA ILE A 95 -1.91 -0.22 3.08
C ILE A 95 -1.92 1.18 3.70
N HIS A 96 -2.67 2.10 3.11
CA HIS A 96 -2.94 3.40 3.74
C HIS A 96 -4.05 3.26 4.77
N VAL A 97 -3.86 3.85 5.94
CA VAL A 97 -4.87 3.89 7.00
C VAL A 97 -5.34 5.33 7.23
N PRO A 98 -6.66 5.58 7.38
CA PRO A 98 -7.17 6.89 7.74
C PRO A 98 -6.68 7.34 9.11
N GLN A 99 -6.64 8.65 9.32
CA GLN A 99 -6.33 9.22 10.63
C GLN A 99 -7.45 8.92 11.64
N PRO A 100 -7.14 8.76 12.94
CA PRO A 100 -8.16 8.65 13.96
C PRO A 100 -8.91 9.98 14.17
N PRO A 101 -10.20 9.97 14.54
CA PRO A 101 -11.00 11.19 14.72
C PRO A 101 -10.38 12.21 15.68
N ARG A 102 -9.67 11.75 16.72
CA ARG A 102 -8.95 12.59 17.68
C ARG A 102 -7.96 13.55 17.02
N ASN A 103 -7.36 13.15 15.90
CA ASN A 103 -6.38 13.96 15.19
C ASN A 103 -7.05 15.01 14.26
N GLY A 104 -8.32 14.79 13.88
CA GLY A 104 -9.07 15.70 13.02
C GLY A 104 -9.51 17.00 13.70
N ALA A 105 -9.67 16.99 15.03
CA ALA A 105 -10.05 18.17 15.80
C ALA A 105 -8.94 19.24 15.91
N VAL A 106 -7.69 18.91 15.52
CA VAL A 106 -6.51 19.77 15.69
C VAL A 106 -6.19 20.59 14.41
N MET A 107 -6.86 20.30 13.30
CA MET A 107 -6.58 20.93 12.00
C MET A 107 -7.56 22.08 11.71
N GLU A 108 -7.50 23.15 12.52
CA GLU A 108 -8.21 24.40 12.23
C GLU A 108 -7.73 24.97 10.88
N GLY A 109 -8.67 25.28 9.98
CA GLY A 109 -8.40 26.06 8.75
C GLY A 109 -8.45 25.30 7.42
N ARG A 110 -8.56 23.96 7.41
CA ARG A 110 -8.85 23.20 6.19
C ARG A 110 -10.27 22.66 6.25
N ASN A 111 -11.20 23.34 5.58
CA ASN A 111 -12.61 22.94 5.42
C ASN A 111 -12.75 21.70 4.51
N ARG A 112 -12.04 20.62 4.85
CA ARG A 112 -12.06 19.34 4.16
C ARG A 112 -12.47 18.32 5.20
N GLN A 113 -13.69 17.83 5.11
CA GLN A 113 -14.16 16.71 5.93
C GLN A 113 -13.24 15.52 5.63
N MET A 114 -12.24 15.30 6.48
CA MET A 114 -11.28 14.23 6.26
C MET A 114 -11.91 12.91 6.70
N ALA A 115 -11.86 11.91 5.83
CA ALA A 115 -12.21 10.55 6.21
C ALA A 115 -11.35 10.15 7.42
N SER A 116 -12.01 9.73 8.49
CA SER A 116 -11.36 9.25 9.71
C SER A 116 -11.94 7.90 10.09
N MET A 117 -11.16 7.11 10.81
CA MET A 117 -11.55 5.77 11.25
C MET A 117 -11.06 5.56 12.67
N SER A 118 -11.88 4.97 13.54
CA SER A 118 -11.44 4.69 14.91
C SER A 118 -10.23 3.76 14.91
N LEU A 119 -9.34 3.90 15.90
CA LEU A 119 -8.17 3.02 16.01
C LEU A 119 -8.60 1.55 16.09
N ALA A 120 -9.66 1.24 16.84
CA ALA A 120 -10.20 -0.11 16.95
C ALA A 120 -10.65 -0.67 15.58
N MET A 121 -11.35 0.12 14.76
CA MET A 121 -11.73 -0.29 13.41
C MET A 121 -10.53 -0.49 12.50
N THR A 122 -9.55 0.43 12.52
CA THR A 122 -8.33 0.31 11.72
C THR A 122 -7.53 -0.94 12.11
N THR A 123 -7.39 -1.21 13.41
CA THR A 123 -6.74 -2.42 13.92
C THR A 123 -7.45 -3.67 13.44
N HIS A 124 -8.79 -3.72 13.56
CA HIS A 124 -9.57 -4.86 13.11
C HIS A 124 -9.45 -5.09 11.59
N ALA A 125 -9.43 -4.02 10.79
CA ALA A 125 -9.19 -4.13 9.36
C ALA A 125 -7.81 -4.72 9.04
N ILE A 126 -6.76 -4.30 9.75
CA ILE A 126 -5.39 -4.83 9.56
C ILE A 126 -5.34 -6.31 9.95
N GLU A 127 -5.98 -6.72 11.04
CA GLU A 127 -6.08 -8.12 11.44
C GLU A 127 -6.71 -8.99 10.35
N ILE A 128 -7.83 -8.52 9.76
CA ILE A 128 -8.49 -9.20 8.64
C ILE A 128 -7.56 -9.31 7.43
N CYS A 129 -6.85 -8.23 7.08
CA CYS A 129 -5.88 -8.25 5.98
C CYS A 129 -4.77 -9.28 6.21
N ILE A 130 -4.21 -9.36 7.42
CA ILE A 130 -3.16 -10.32 7.77
C ILE A 130 -3.70 -11.76 7.72
N ALA A 131 -4.88 -12.02 8.27
CA ALA A 131 -5.51 -13.34 8.23
C ALA A 131 -5.80 -13.80 6.80
N THR A 132 -6.27 -12.87 5.95
CA THR A 132 -6.51 -13.13 4.52
C THR A 132 -5.21 -13.44 3.80
N LEU A 133 -4.14 -12.68 4.08
CA LEU A 133 -2.81 -12.93 3.51
C LEU A 133 -2.28 -14.32 3.89
N ALA A 134 -2.39 -14.69 5.17
CA ALA A 134 -1.96 -16.01 5.64
C ALA A 134 -2.70 -17.13 4.90
N THR A 135 -4.02 -16.99 4.75
CA THR A 135 -4.84 -17.97 4.02
C THR A 135 -4.40 -18.12 2.56
N VAL A 136 -4.19 -17.00 1.86
CA VAL A 136 -3.73 -16.99 0.46
C VAL A 136 -2.32 -17.61 0.34
N LEU A 137 -1.41 -17.30 1.26
CA LEU A 137 -0.06 -17.85 1.25
C LEU A 137 -0.06 -19.36 1.47
N THR A 138 -0.87 -19.87 2.41
CA THR A 138 -1.01 -21.31 2.65
C THR A 138 -1.54 -22.04 1.41
N ALA A 139 -2.56 -21.48 0.74
CA ALA A 139 -3.12 -22.07 -0.48
C ALA A 139 -2.08 -22.15 -1.62
N ARG A 140 -1.26 -21.10 -1.79
CA ARG A 140 -0.17 -21.09 -2.79
C ARG A 140 0.90 -22.16 -2.52
N GLN A 141 1.20 -22.42 -1.26
CA GLN A 141 2.18 -23.45 -0.88
C GLN A 141 1.67 -24.86 -1.17
N THR A 142 0.37 -25.11 -0.98
CA THR A 142 -0.24 -26.42 -1.27
C THR A 142 -0.34 -26.75 -2.75
N GLU A 143 -0.36 -25.74 -3.64
CA GLU A 143 -0.38 -25.93 -5.10
C GLU A 143 1.01 -26.19 -5.70
N THR A 144 2.08 -25.92 -4.95
CA THR A 144 3.47 -26.13 -5.38
C THR A 144 4.06 -27.48 -4.98
N VAL A 145 3.27 -28.37 -4.39
CA VAL A 145 3.62 -29.76 -4.03
C VAL A 145 2.90 -30.74 -4.95
#